data_AF-A0A812F2W5-F1
#
_entry.id   AF-A0A812F2W5-F1
#
_cell.length_a   1.000
_cell.length_b   1.000
_cell.length_c   1.000
_cell.angle_alpha   90.00
_cell.angle_beta   90.00
_cell.angle_gamma   90.00
#
_symmetry.space_group_name_H-M   'P 1'
#
loop_
_entity.id
_entity.type
_entity.pdbx_description
1 polymer ?
#
loop_
_entity_poly.entity_id
_entity_poly.type
_entity_poly.pdbx_seq_one_letter_code
_entity_poly.pdbx_strand_id
1 'polypeptide(L)' 'MVKFDGIRMQELVEVQDPDKDGGITLVFQDNRYLHIRVKDGKLETISVPE' A
#
# COMPACT_ATOMS: atom_id res chain seq x y z
N MET A 1 4.12 -6.68 -14.74
CA MET A 1 4.93 -5.56 -14.22
C MET A 1 4.10 -4.34 -13.77
N VAL A 2 2.76 -4.34 -13.89
CA VAL A 2 1.92 -3.13 -13.78
C VAL A 2 1.58 -2.67 -12.34
N LYS A 3 1.60 -3.57 -11.36
CA LYS A 3 0.99 -3.32 -10.03
C LYS A 3 1.63 -2.19 -9.22
N PHE A 4 2.93 -1.97 -9.37
CA PHE A 4 3.67 -1.03 -8.52
C PHE A 4 4.16 0.21 -9.28
N ASP A 5 3.87 0.31 -10.58
CA ASP A 5 4.34 1.44 -11.39
C ASP A 5 3.77 2.76 -10.90
N GLY A 6 2.53 2.75 -10.37
CA GLY A 6 1.90 3.94 -9.79
C GLY A 6 2.64 4.49 -8.57
N ILE A 7 3.23 3.64 -7.74
CA ILE A 7 3.92 4.06 -6.50
C ILE A 7 5.45 4.11 -6.65
N ARG A 8 5.97 3.71 -7.81
CA ARG A 8 7.42 3.68 -8.06
C ARG A 8 7.95 5.11 -8.13
N MET A 9 9.08 5.36 -7.45
CA MET A 9 9.71 6.68 -7.31
C MET A 9 8.86 7.74 -6.60
N GLN A 10 7.72 7.35 -6.02
CA GLN A 10 6.90 8.25 -5.22
C GLN A 10 7.45 8.34 -3.81
N GLU A 11 7.41 9.53 -3.22
CA GLU A 11 7.81 9.73 -1.84
C GLU A 11 6.75 9.18 -0.89
N LEU A 12 7.20 8.50 0.17
CA LEU A 12 6.33 8.01 1.24
C LEU A 12 6.02 9.18 2.18
N VAL A 13 4.74 9.47 2.36
CA VAL A 13 4.27 10.59 3.18
C VAL A 13 3.82 10.10 4.56
N GLU A 14 3.16 8.94 4.62
CA GLU A 14 2.60 8.40 5.85
C GLU A 14 2.64 6.86 5.85
N VAL A 15 2.75 6.30 7.05
CA VAL A 15 2.58 4.86 7.31
C VAL A 15 1.48 4.70 8.34
N GLN A 16 0.46 3.91 8.00
CA GLN A 16 -0.61 3.52 8.91
C GLN A 16 -0.39 2.07 9.34
N ASP A 17 -0.07 1.88 10.63
CA ASP A 17 0.16 0.57 11.25
C ASP A 17 -0.35 0.58 12.72
N PRO A 18 -1.45 -0.14 13.04
CA PRO A 18 -2.31 -0.86 12.11
C PRO A 18 -3.17 0.11 11.30
N ASP A 19 -3.45 -0.24 10.04
CA ASP A 19 -4.50 0.39 9.27
C ASP A 19 -5.90 -0.04 9.76
N LYS A 20 -6.94 0.49 9.13
CA LYS A 20 -8.35 0.27 9.49
C LYS A 20 -8.78 -1.20 9.40
N ASP A 21 -8.07 -1.99 8.59
CA ASP A 21 -8.33 -3.41 8.35
C ASP A 21 -7.35 -4.31 9.13
N GLY A 22 -6.53 -3.73 10.02
CA GLY A 22 -5.53 -4.46 10.82
C GLY A 22 -4.27 -4.85 10.06
N GLY A 23 -4.07 -4.28 8.86
CA GLY A 23 -2.85 -4.41 8.05
C GLY A 23 -1.94 -3.20 8.18
N ILE A 24 -1.13 -2.96 7.15
CA ILE A 24 -0.29 -1.77 7.00
C ILE A 24 -0.69 -1.08 5.71
N THR A 25 -0.93 0.22 5.76
CA THR A 25 -1.13 1.04 4.56
C THR A 25 0.02 2.04 4.42
N LEU A 26 0.71 1.99 3.27
CA LEU A 26 1.69 3.00 2.88
C LEU A 26 0.99 4.06 2.02
N VAL A 27 1.10 5.33 2.42
CA VAL A 27 0.55 6.47 1.69
C VAL A 27 1.69 7.22 1.03
N PHE A 28 1.66 7.30 -0.28
CA PHE A 28 2.62 8.05 -1.09
C PHE A 28 2.04 9.40 -1.52
N GLN A 29 2.89 10.27 -2.06
CA GLN A 29 2.47 11.50 -2.75
C GLN A 29 1.40 11.20 -3.82
N ASP A 30 0.62 12.23 -4.16
CA ASP A 30 -0.52 12.14 -5.08
C ASP A 30 -1.59 11.13 -4.65
N ASN A 31 -1.81 10.99 -3.32
CA ASN A 31 -2.83 10.09 -2.73
C ASN A 31 -2.75 8.66 -3.26
N ARG A 32 -1.55 8.10 -3.39
CA ARG A 32 -1.39 6.71 -3.83
C ARG A 32 -1.23 5.80 -2.63
N TYR A 33 -1.89 4.65 -2.68
CA TYR A 33 -1.95 3.73 -1.54
C TYR A 33 -1.40 2.35 -1.89
N LEU A 34 -0.66 1.78 -0.95
CA LEU A 34 -0.30 0.37 -0.94
C LEU A 34 -0.76 -0.26 0.37
N HIS A 35 -1.81 -1.07 0.28
CA HIS A 35 -2.29 -1.88 1.40
C HIS A 35 -1.51 -3.19 1.46
N ILE A 36 -1.06 -3.56 2.64
CA ILE A 36 -0.29 -4.77 2.91
C ILE A 36 -0.98 -5.51 4.05
N ARG A 37 -1.34 -6.77 3.84
CA ARG A 37 -2.01 -7.59 4.85
C ARG A 37 -1.61 -9.04 4.76
N VAL A 38 -1.83 -9.80 5.82
CA VAL A 38 -1.70 -11.25 5.80
C VAL A 38 -3.06 -11.86 5.51
N LYS A 39 -3.14 -12.66 4.45
CA LYS A 39 -4.33 -13.42 4.08
C LYS A 39 -3.92 -14.87 3.83
N ASP A 40 -4.56 -15.80 4.53
CA ASP A 40 -4.26 -17.24 4.46
C ASP A 40 -2.78 -17.58 4.72
N GLY A 41 -2.17 -16.88 5.69
CA GLY A 41 -0.76 -17.03 6.04
C GLY A 41 0.22 -16.50 4.98
N LYS A 42 -0.27 -15.81 3.95
CA LYS A 42 0.54 -15.21 2.89
C LYS A 42 0.41 -13.69 2.91
N LEU A 43 1.49 -13.02 2.53
CA LEU A 43 1.48 -11.58 2.37
C LEU A 43 0.75 -11.21 1.08
N GLU A 44 -0.34 -10.47 1.21
CA GLU A 44 -1.12 -9.90 0.12
C GLU A 44 -0.87 -8.39 0.07
N THR A 45 -0.63 -7.88 -1.14
CA THR A 45 -0.52 -6.44 -1.39
C THR A 45 -1.65 -6.00 -2.30
N ILE A 46 -2.16 -4.78 -2.12
CA ILE A 46 -3.15 -4.17 -3.01
C ILE A 46 -2.67 -2.75 -3.27
N SER A 47 -2.37 -2.44 -4.53
CA SER A 47 -2.04 -1.08 -4.95
C SER A 47 -3.25 -0.51 -5.67
N VAL A 48 -3.70 0.66 -5.22
CA VAL A 48 -4.83 1.37 -5.80
C VAL A 48 -4.27 2.61 -6.50
N PRO A 49 -4.19 2.62 -7.84
CA PRO A 49 -4.07 3.87 -8.58
C PRO A 49 -5.42 4.59 -8.50
N GLU A 50 -5.42 5.91 -8.24
CA GLU A 50 -6.59 6.75 -8.56
C GLU A 50 -6.99 6.59 -10.04
#